data_AF-A0A960IG52-F1
#
_entry.id   AF-A0A960IG52-F1
#
_cell.length_a   1.000
_cell.length_b   1.000
_cell.length_c   1.000
_cell.angle_alpha   90.00
_cell.angle_beta   90.00
_cell.angle_gamma   90.00
#
_symmetry.space_group_name_H-M   'P 1'
#
loop_
_entity.id
_entity.type
_entity.pdbx_description
1 polymer ?
#
loop_
_entity_poly.entity_id
_entity_poly.type
_entity_poly.pdbx_seq_one_letter_code
_entity_poly.pdbx_strand_id
1 'polypeptide(L)'
;MRRTSVQDVADELGVNRTTVYRQVGTINEVIRLLIARDLHRLLGELPASLAGTSGPRAVVELMATIVQYASDHPVMVKVLRDEPEVIGPFLASDLPEVIDRVTAAISPLLGAAMAADQIARRNPDLLAESLVRLGITLVLAPPSGELETFLAEVLVPTLKLDR
;
A
#
# COMPACT_ATOMS: atom_id res chain seq x y z
N MET A 1 -24.13 2.98 3.52
CA MET A 1 -23.76 2.30 2.26
C MET A 1 -23.61 0.82 2.56
N ARG A 2 -24.47 -0.03 1.98
CA ARG A 2 -24.50 -1.48 2.21
C ARG A 2 -23.20 -2.11 1.66
N ARG A 3 -22.38 -2.70 2.52
CA ARG A 3 -21.28 -3.59 2.12
C ARG A 3 -21.86 -4.99 2.05
N THR A 4 -22.05 -5.52 0.86
CA THR A 4 -22.37 -6.93 0.65
C THR A 4 -21.10 -7.72 0.90
N SER A 5 -21.08 -8.50 1.98
CA SER A 5 -19.98 -9.39 2.30
C SER A 5 -20.11 -10.68 1.49
N VAL A 6 -19.00 -11.40 1.27
CA VAL A 6 -19.06 -12.74 0.65
C VAL A 6 -19.84 -13.73 1.52
N GLN A 7 -19.95 -13.45 2.84
CA GLN A 7 -20.83 -14.19 3.74
C GLN A 7 -22.29 -13.98 3.35
N ASP A 8 -22.69 -12.72 3.11
CA ASP A 8 -24.05 -12.35 2.76
C ASP A 8 -24.45 -13.01 1.43
N VAL A 9 -23.51 -13.08 0.48
CA VAL A 9 -23.70 -13.79 -0.80
C VAL A 9 -23.82 -15.30 -0.61
N ALA A 10 -23.04 -15.89 0.30
CA ALA A 10 -23.11 -17.33 0.59
C ALA A 10 -24.42 -17.70 1.27
N ASP A 11 -24.84 -16.88 2.24
CA ASP A 11 -26.08 -17.05 2.99
C ASP A 11 -27.31 -16.86 2.08
N GLU A 12 -27.26 -15.89 1.15
CA GLU A 12 -28.31 -15.66 0.17
C GLU A 12 -28.39 -16.75 -0.91
N LEU A 13 -27.24 -17.34 -1.29
CA LEU A 13 -27.19 -18.43 -2.26
C LEU A 13 -27.35 -19.83 -1.64
N GLY A 14 -27.47 -19.93 -0.31
CA GLY A 14 -27.66 -21.20 0.40
C GLY A 14 -26.49 -22.19 0.21
N VAL A 15 -25.30 -21.68 -0.10
CA VAL A 15 -24.11 -22.48 -0.39
C VAL A 15 -23.01 -22.18 0.61
N ASN A 16 -22.15 -23.17 0.88
CA ASN A 16 -20.97 -22.93 1.71
C ASN A 16 -20.09 -21.84 1.05
N ARG A 17 -19.49 -20.97 1.88
CA ARG A 17 -18.43 -20.02 1.50
C ARG A 17 -17.47 -20.64 0.47
N THR A 18 -16.93 -21.83 0.71
CA THR A 18 -15.99 -22.51 -0.19
C THR A 18 -16.55 -22.76 -1.60
N THR A 19 -17.86 -22.97 -1.72
CA THR A 19 -18.55 -23.17 -2.99
C THR A 19 -18.74 -21.85 -3.75
N VAL A 20 -19.10 -20.77 -3.06
CA VAL A 20 -19.12 -19.42 -3.66
C VAL A 20 -17.73 -19.10 -4.22
N TYR A 21 -16.70 -19.28 -3.39
CA TYR A 21 -15.30 -19.05 -3.73
C TYR A 21 -14.79 -19.86 -4.94
N ARG A 22 -15.37 -21.03 -5.20
CA ARG A 22 -15.05 -21.90 -6.35
C ARG A 22 -15.72 -21.48 -7.66
N GLN A 23 -16.86 -20.78 -7.58
CA GLN A 23 -17.79 -20.64 -8.70
C GLN A 23 -17.82 -19.24 -9.34
N VAL A 24 -17.21 -18.22 -8.70
CA VAL A 24 -17.16 -16.84 -9.24
C VAL A 24 -15.93 -16.55 -10.14
N GLY A 25 -15.10 -17.55 -10.45
CA GLY A 25 -13.71 -17.28 -10.86
C GLY A 25 -12.92 -16.96 -9.60
N THR A 26 -11.85 -17.71 -9.37
CA THR A 26 -11.19 -17.93 -8.08
C THR A 26 -11.19 -16.67 -7.22
N ILE A 27 -11.61 -16.73 -5.95
CA ILE A 27 -11.61 -15.56 -5.03
C ILE A 27 -10.33 -14.71 -5.13
N ASN A 28 -9.20 -15.36 -5.43
CA ASN A 28 -7.89 -14.77 -5.67
C ASN A 28 -7.91 -13.75 -6.81
N GLU A 29 -8.59 -14.04 -7.92
CA GLU A 29 -8.78 -13.10 -9.04
C GLU A 29 -9.63 -11.90 -8.62
N VAL A 30 -10.70 -12.12 -7.83
CA VAL A 30 -11.53 -11.01 -7.30
C VAL A 30 -10.72 -10.13 -6.35
N ILE A 31 -9.94 -10.73 -5.44
CA ILE A 31 -9.05 -10.02 -4.51
C ILE A 31 -7.99 -9.24 -5.29
N ARG A 32 -7.36 -9.85 -6.30
CA ARG A 32 -6.38 -9.19 -7.19
C ARG A 32 -6.99 -7.98 -7.90
N LEU A 33 -8.18 -8.12 -8.48
CA LEU A 33 -8.87 -7.03 -9.16
C LEU A 33 -9.26 -5.90 -8.21
N LEU A 34 -9.68 -6.23 -6.98
CA LEU A 34 -9.97 -5.23 -5.95
C LEU A 34 -8.71 -4.48 -5.52
N ILE A 35 -7.60 -5.18 -5.24
CA ILE A 35 -6.31 -4.58 -4.92
C ILE A 35 -5.85 -3.67 -6.07
N ALA A 36 -5.92 -4.14 -7.32
CA ALA A 36 -5.52 -3.36 -8.48
C ALA A 36 -6.37 -2.09 -8.66
N ARG A 37 -7.69 -2.18 -8.43
CA ARG A 37 -8.61 -1.02 -8.46
C ARG A 37 -8.27 -0.02 -7.36
N ASP A 38 -8.08 -0.49 -6.13
CA ASP A 38 -7.86 0.36 -4.97
C ASP A 38 -6.47 1.01 -5.03
N LEU A 39 -5.47 0.29 -5.56
CA LEU A 39 -4.16 0.83 -5.90
C LEU A 39 -4.25 1.92 -6.96
N HIS A 40 -5.03 1.70 -8.03
CA HIS A 40 -5.23 2.70 -9.08
C HIS A 40 -5.84 3.99 -8.52
N ARG A 41 -6.82 3.87 -7.62
CA ARG A 41 -7.42 5.01 -6.93
C ARG A 41 -6.41 5.75 -6.05
N LEU A 42 -5.66 5.03 -5.23
CA LEU A 42 -4.64 5.61 -4.35
C LEU A 42 -3.56 6.35 -5.16
N LEU A 43 -3.11 5.77 -6.27
CA LEU A 43 -2.16 6.42 -7.19
C LEU A 43 -2.73 7.67 -7.87
N GLY A 44 -4.03 7.71 -8.13
CA GLY A 44 -4.70 8.91 -8.68
C GLY A 44 -4.85 10.05 -7.67
N GLU A 45 -4.98 9.73 -6.38
CA GLU A 45 -5.15 10.72 -5.30
C GLU A 45 -3.79 11.27 -4.79
N LEU A 46 -2.70 10.51 -5.00
CA LEU A 46 -1.34 10.81 -4.53
C LEU A 46 -0.84 12.25 -4.84
N PRO A 47 -0.96 12.78 -6.07
CA PRO A 47 -0.51 14.13 -6.38
C PRO A 47 -1.19 15.23 -5.57
N ALA A 48 -2.49 15.05 -5.27
CA ALA A 48 -3.25 16.02 -4.48
C ALA A 48 -2.87 15.95 -2.99
N SER A 49 -2.65 14.75 -2.45
CA SER A 49 -2.21 14.56 -1.07
C SER A 49 -0.81 15.09 -0.78
N LEU A 50 0.01 15.23 -1.83
CA LEU A 50 1.35 15.82 -1.78
C LEU A 50 1.36 17.35 -1.98
N ALA A 51 0.22 17.95 -2.35
CA ALA A 51 0.15 19.38 -2.58
C ALA A 51 0.19 20.14 -1.25
N GLY A 52 1.25 20.94 -1.05
CA GLY A 52 1.41 21.78 0.15
C GLY A 52 2.16 21.12 1.31
N THR A 53 2.51 19.84 1.18
CA THR A 53 3.33 19.08 2.13
C THR A 53 4.78 19.09 1.67
N SER A 54 5.73 19.46 2.54
CA SER A 54 7.14 19.57 2.16
C SER A 54 8.06 19.13 3.28
N GLY A 55 9.20 18.54 2.90
CA GLY A 55 10.23 18.15 3.85
C GLY A 55 10.19 16.69 4.28
N PRO A 56 11.22 16.23 5.01
CA PRO A 56 11.30 14.84 5.50
C PRO A 56 10.09 14.38 6.31
N ARG A 57 9.52 15.26 7.15
CA ARG A 57 8.34 14.92 7.98
C ARG A 57 7.08 14.73 7.16
N ALA A 58 6.86 15.54 6.13
CA ALA A 58 5.73 15.37 5.22
C ALA A 58 5.75 13.99 4.54
N VAL A 59 6.94 13.49 4.17
CA VAL A 59 7.08 12.13 3.61
C VAL A 59 6.75 11.06 4.65
N VAL A 60 7.16 11.26 5.91
CA VAL A 60 6.81 10.36 7.03
C VAL A 60 5.30 10.30 7.26
N GLU A 61 4.64 11.46 7.37
CA GLU A 61 3.20 11.58 7.59
C GLU A 61 2.40 10.94 6.45
N LEU A 62 2.81 11.18 5.20
CA LEU A 62 2.18 10.57 4.04
C LEU A 62 2.37 9.05 4.03
N MET A 63 3.58 8.57 4.31
CA MET A 63 3.85 7.14 4.40
C MET A 63 3.02 6.47 5.50
N ALA A 64 2.93 7.09 6.68
CA ALA A 64 2.11 6.61 7.78
C ALA A 64 0.63 6.53 7.39
N THR A 65 0.11 7.57 6.73
CA THR A 65 -1.27 7.62 6.24
C THR A 65 -1.56 6.51 5.22
N ILE A 66 -0.66 6.30 4.26
CA ILE A 66 -0.81 5.26 3.23
C ILE A 66 -0.76 3.86 3.85
N VAL A 67 0.21 3.61 4.72
CA VAL A 67 0.35 2.31 5.40
C VAL A 67 -0.87 2.05 6.29
N GLN A 68 -1.34 3.03 7.07
CA GLN A 68 -2.52 2.88 7.90
C GLN A 68 -3.77 2.60 7.04
N TYR A 69 -3.97 3.36 5.97
CA TYR A 69 -5.08 3.15 5.04
C TYR A 69 -5.05 1.74 4.42
N ALA A 70 -3.88 1.25 4.03
CA ALA A 70 -3.72 -0.09 3.47
C ALA A 70 -3.94 -1.19 4.51
N SER A 71 -3.43 -1.01 5.73
CA SER A 71 -3.60 -1.95 6.85
C SER A 71 -5.06 -2.06 7.31
N ASP A 72 -5.79 -0.95 7.32
CA ASP A 72 -7.21 -0.92 7.69
C ASP A 72 -8.15 -1.34 6.55
N HIS A 73 -7.60 -1.63 5.37
CA HIS A 73 -8.39 -1.98 4.21
C HIS A 73 -9.16 -3.29 4.46
N PRO A 74 -10.51 -3.33 4.32
CA PRO A 74 -11.30 -4.50 4.70
C PRO A 74 -10.89 -5.81 4.00
N VAL A 75 -10.42 -5.71 2.75
CA VAL A 75 -9.89 -6.86 2.01
C VAL A 75 -8.57 -7.34 2.64
N MET A 76 -7.67 -6.42 2.98
CA MET A 76 -6.37 -6.76 3.58
C MET A 76 -6.56 -7.41 4.96
N VAL A 77 -7.38 -6.79 5.82
CA VAL A 77 -7.73 -7.33 7.14
C VAL A 77 -8.34 -8.73 7.02
N LYS A 78 -9.26 -8.92 6.08
CA LYS A 78 -9.92 -10.21 5.87
C LYS A 78 -8.94 -11.26 5.35
N VAL A 79 -8.12 -10.93 4.36
CA VAL A 79 -7.14 -11.87 3.77
C VAL A 79 -6.10 -12.30 4.81
N LEU A 80 -5.53 -11.35 5.56
CA LEU A 80 -4.55 -11.65 6.61
C LEU A 80 -5.11 -12.55 7.72
N ARG A 81 -6.41 -12.42 8.02
CA ARG A 81 -7.07 -13.19 9.09
C ARG A 81 -7.59 -14.54 8.62
N ASP A 82 -8.34 -14.54 7.53
CA ASP A 82 -9.15 -15.69 7.10
C ASP A 82 -8.42 -16.55 6.05
N GLU A 83 -7.49 -15.96 5.27
CA GLU A 83 -6.91 -16.58 4.06
C GLU A 83 -5.40 -16.28 3.89
N PRO A 84 -4.56 -16.50 4.93
CA PRO A 84 -3.13 -16.15 4.87
C PRO A 84 -2.35 -16.90 3.78
N GLU A 85 -2.83 -18.06 3.34
CA GLU A 85 -2.26 -18.85 2.25
C GLU A 85 -2.29 -18.14 0.88
N VAL A 86 -3.15 -17.13 0.70
CA VAL A 86 -3.25 -16.34 -0.53
C VAL A 86 -2.11 -15.34 -0.67
N ILE A 87 -1.51 -14.94 0.47
CA ILE A 87 -0.46 -13.92 0.50
C ILE A 87 0.81 -14.42 -0.19
N GLY A 88 1.26 -15.64 0.13
CA GLY A 88 2.48 -16.21 -0.47
C GLY A 88 2.50 -16.17 -2.01
N PRO A 89 1.47 -16.71 -2.68
CA PRO A 89 1.34 -16.62 -4.14
C PRO A 89 1.31 -15.19 -4.67
N PHE A 90 0.61 -14.26 -3.99
CA PHE A 90 0.59 -12.85 -4.38
C PHE A 90 1.99 -12.22 -4.30
N LEU A 91 2.72 -12.45 -3.19
CA LEU A 91 4.08 -11.96 -3.01
C LEU A 91 5.04 -12.50 -4.09
N ALA A 92 4.83 -13.74 -4.54
CA ALA A 92 5.68 -14.37 -5.54
C ALA A 92 5.38 -13.95 -6.98
N SER A 93 4.12 -13.66 -7.32
CA SER A 93 3.69 -13.47 -8.71
C SER A 93 3.26 -12.05 -9.07
N ASP A 94 2.54 -11.36 -8.18
CA ASP A 94 1.90 -10.06 -8.51
C ASP A 94 2.64 -8.88 -7.89
N LEU A 95 3.27 -9.09 -6.73
CA LEU A 95 3.94 -8.03 -5.99
C LEU A 95 5.01 -7.28 -6.81
N PRO A 96 5.83 -7.93 -7.66
CA PRO A 96 6.79 -7.22 -8.50
C PRO A 96 6.13 -6.15 -9.38
N GLU A 97 5.02 -6.49 -10.05
CA GLU A 97 4.29 -5.54 -10.91
C GLU A 97 3.69 -4.38 -10.09
N VAL A 98 3.19 -4.68 -8.89
CA VAL A 98 2.70 -3.65 -7.96
C VAL A 98 3.83 -2.71 -7.55
N ILE A 99 5.01 -3.24 -7.20
CA ILE A 99 6.18 -2.44 -6.84
C ILE A 99 6.57 -1.54 -8.01
N ASP A 100 6.70 -2.09 -9.21
CA ASP A 100 7.11 -1.34 -10.41
C ASP A 100 6.13 -0.21 -10.71
N ARG A 101 4.82 -0.50 -10.68
CA ARG A 101 3.77 0.49 -10.96
C ARG A 101 3.76 1.64 -9.96
N VAL A 102 3.90 1.33 -8.67
CA VAL A 102 3.89 2.37 -7.62
C VAL A 102 5.19 3.17 -7.63
N THR A 103 6.32 2.50 -7.83
CA THR A 103 7.63 3.14 -7.98
C THR A 103 7.62 4.15 -9.12
N ALA A 104 7.11 3.76 -10.29
CA ALA A 104 6.98 4.63 -11.45
C ALA A 104 6.07 5.85 -11.19
N ALA A 105 5.05 5.71 -10.35
CA ALA A 105 4.15 6.81 -9.99
C ALA A 105 4.78 7.80 -8.99
N ILE A 106 5.56 7.31 -8.03
CA ILE A 106 6.12 8.12 -6.93
C ILE A 106 7.47 8.74 -7.29
N SER A 107 8.30 8.07 -8.10
CA SER A 107 9.65 8.55 -8.46
C SER A 107 9.66 9.99 -9.01
N PRO A 108 8.79 10.40 -9.95
CA PRO A 108 8.75 11.78 -10.44
C PRO A 108 8.43 12.81 -9.35
N LEU A 109 7.59 12.45 -8.37
CA LEU A 109 7.19 13.32 -7.26
C LEU A 109 8.36 13.55 -6.30
N LEU A 110 9.13 12.50 -6.01
CA LEU A 110 10.36 12.60 -5.23
C LEU A 110 11.41 13.43 -5.96
N GLY A 111 11.56 13.23 -7.28
CA GLY A 111 12.45 14.04 -8.12
C GLY A 111 12.10 15.53 -8.06
N ALA A 112 10.81 15.88 -8.13
CA ALA A 112 10.34 17.25 -7.99
C ALA A 112 10.64 17.83 -6.60
N ALA A 113 10.41 17.06 -5.52
CA ALA A 113 10.72 17.48 -4.16
C ALA A 113 12.23 17.70 -3.93
N MET A 114 13.07 16.86 -4.54
CA MET A 114 14.54 17.05 -4.52
C MET A 114 14.96 18.30 -5.30
N ALA A 115 14.35 18.57 -6.46
CA ALA A 115 14.65 19.75 -7.27
C ALA A 115 14.24 21.07 -6.59
N ALA A 116 13.21 21.02 -5.73
CA ALA A 116 12.78 22.12 -4.89
C ALA A 116 13.55 22.22 -3.56
N ASP A 117 14.62 21.44 -3.37
CA ASP A 117 15.41 21.32 -2.14
C ASP A 117 14.54 21.07 -0.87
N GLN A 118 13.41 20.37 -1.03
CA GLN A 118 12.54 19.98 0.09
C GLN A 118 13.09 18.75 0.80
N ILE A 119 13.73 17.83 0.08
CA ILE A 119 14.38 16.63 0.61
C ILE A 119 15.79 16.47 0.01
N ALA A 120 16.63 15.67 0.65
CA ALA A 120 17.98 15.33 0.20
C ALA A 120 18.00 14.81 -1.24
N ARG A 121 18.98 15.25 -2.03
CA ARG A 121 19.21 14.72 -3.36
C ARG A 121 19.68 13.27 -3.27
N ARG A 122 18.92 12.37 -3.90
CA ARG A 122 19.17 10.93 -3.99
C ARG A 122 18.83 10.46 -5.40
N ASN A 123 18.99 9.16 -5.66
CA ASN A 123 18.36 8.55 -6.84
C ASN A 123 16.84 8.42 -6.55
N PRO A 124 15.96 9.09 -7.32
CA PRO A 124 14.51 9.09 -7.05
C PRO A 124 13.88 7.71 -7.27
N ASP A 125 14.35 6.91 -8.23
CA ASP A 125 13.83 5.57 -8.49
C ASP A 125 14.17 4.61 -7.35
N LEU A 126 15.42 4.62 -6.88
CA LEU A 126 15.85 3.78 -5.76
C LEU A 126 15.15 4.17 -4.46
N LEU A 127 14.96 5.47 -4.21
CA LEU A 127 14.24 5.93 -3.04
C LEU A 127 12.76 5.53 -3.11
N ALA A 128 12.11 5.72 -4.26
CA ALA A 128 10.72 5.30 -4.47
C ALA A 128 10.55 3.80 -4.23
N GLU A 129 11.37 2.96 -4.85
CA GLU A 129 11.31 1.50 -4.68
C GLU A 129 11.50 1.11 -3.21
N SER A 130 12.46 1.74 -2.52
CA SER A 130 12.74 1.50 -1.10
C SER A 130 11.53 1.86 -0.22
N LEU A 131 10.90 3.01 -0.46
CA LEU A 131 9.70 3.44 0.26
C LEU A 131 8.52 2.48 0.01
N VAL A 132 8.32 2.06 -1.23
CA VAL A 132 7.24 1.12 -1.58
C VAL A 132 7.43 -0.22 -0.87
N ARG A 133 8.64 -0.78 -0.92
CA ARG A 133 8.97 -2.03 -0.21
C ARG A 133 8.79 -1.90 1.29
N LEU A 134 9.25 -0.79 1.88
CA LEU A 134 9.06 -0.51 3.30
C LEU A 134 7.56 -0.45 3.66
N GLY A 135 6.76 0.25 2.87
CA GLY A 135 5.31 0.33 3.06
C GLY A 135 4.63 -1.04 3.02
N ILE A 136 4.96 -1.87 2.01
CA ILE A 136 4.44 -3.24 1.90
C ILE A 136 4.81 -4.06 3.14
N THR A 137 6.06 -3.99 3.59
CA THR A 137 6.49 -4.69 4.81
C THR A 137 5.71 -4.22 6.03
N LEU A 138 5.48 -2.92 6.21
CA LEU A 138 4.77 -2.40 7.37
C LEU A 138 3.27 -2.73 7.36
N VAL A 139 2.68 -2.96 6.18
CA VAL A 139 1.31 -3.47 6.07
C VAL A 139 1.23 -4.94 6.49
N LEU A 140 2.21 -5.77 6.08
CA LEU A 140 2.22 -7.21 6.37
C LEU A 140 2.72 -7.54 7.78
N ALA A 141 3.68 -6.75 8.28
CA ALA A 141 4.37 -6.92 9.54
C ALA A 141 4.52 -5.53 10.20
N PRO A 142 3.46 -5.05 10.89
CA PRO A 142 3.46 -3.73 11.50
C PRO A 142 4.51 -3.63 12.61
N PRO A 143 5.05 -2.43 12.86
CA PRO A 143 6.01 -2.21 13.94
C PRO A 143 5.35 -2.44 15.30
N SER A 144 6.15 -2.79 16.31
CA SER A 144 5.67 -2.97 17.69
C SER A 144 5.31 -1.66 18.40
N GLY A 145 5.79 -0.53 17.90
CA GLY A 145 5.50 0.82 18.41
C GLY A 145 4.67 1.65 17.43
N GLU A 146 4.57 2.95 17.70
CA GLU A 146 3.84 3.86 16.82
C GLU A 146 4.49 3.94 15.42
N LEU A 147 3.65 3.76 14.40
CA LEU A 147 4.06 3.72 12.99
C LEU A 147 4.81 4.99 12.56
N GLU A 148 4.29 6.16 12.92
CA GLU A 148 4.91 7.44 12.56
C GLU A 148 6.28 7.60 13.22
N THR A 149 6.43 7.20 14.49
CA THR A 149 7.70 7.21 15.21
C THR A 149 8.72 6.28 14.54
N PHE A 150 8.31 5.07 14.16
CA PHE A 150 9.16 4.13 13.43
C PHE A 150 9.61 4.69 12.08
N LEU A 151 8.67 5.24 11.30
CA LEU A 151 8.97 5.85 10.00
C LEU A 151 9.87 7.07 10.12
N ALA A 152 9.67 7.90 11.14
CA ALA A 152 10.50 9.08 11.38
C ALA A 152 11.96 8.70 11.62
N GLU A 153 12.21 7.66 12.44
CA GLU A 153 13.56 7.18 12.74
C GLU A 153 14.30 6.71 11.48
N VAL A 154 13.60 6.02 10.57
CA VAL A 154 14.20 5.47 9.34
C VAL A 154 14.34 6.53 8.24
N LEU A 155 13.32 7.36 8.05
CA LEU A 155 13.21 8.23 6.87
C LEU A 155 13.83 9.62 7.08
N VAL A 156 13.67 10.21 8.28
CA VAL A 156 14.15 11.58 8.51
C VAL A 156 15.66 11.72 8.29
N PRO A 157 16.53 10.83 8.79
CA PRO A 157 17.97 10.93 8.52
C PRO A 157 18.30 10.79 7.03
N THR A 158 17.60 9.91 6.32
CA THR A 158 17.82 9.65 4.89
C THR A 158 17.42 10.84 4.00
N LEU A 159 16.35 11.53 4.38
CA LEU A 159 15.71 12.60 3.59
C LEU A 159 16.17 14.01 3.98
N LYS A 160 16.86 14.18 5.11
CA LYS A 160 17.39 15.49 5.54
C LYS A 160 18.48 15.98 4.60
N LEU A 161 18.44 17.26 4.25
CA LEU A 161 19.52 17.93 3.51
C LEU A 161 20.82 17.84 4.30
N ASP A 162 21.92 17.47 3.63
CA ASP A 162 23.26 17.60 4.18
C ASP A 162 23.56 19.11 4.29
N ARG A 163 23.69 19.62 5.52
CA ARG A 163 24.14 20.99 5.80
C ARG A 163 25.64 21.01 6.03
#